data_AF-A0A7W1IMK2-F1
#
_entry.id   AF-A0A7W1IMK2-F1
#
_cell.length_a   1.000
_cell.length_b   1.000
_cell.length_c   1.000
_cell.angle_alpha   90.00
_cell.angle_beta   90.00
_cell.angle_gamma   90.00
#
_symmetry.space_group_name_H-M   'P 1'
#
loop_
_entity.id
_entity.type
_entity.pdbx_description
1 polymer ?
#
loop_
_entity_poly.entity_id
_entity_poly.type
_entity_poly.pdbx_seq_one_letter_code
_entity_poly.pdbx_strand_id
1 'polypeptide(L)'
;MKKYIYLPAIALVAIASFSSCKKKTTEPEPETPVTPTPVTPSYNIPTTYNYTNTTTGVTTATNCIAMLGEITTYIRSSHTTTAATQPTLSAQKLKDMYANANNQFTLSTLNTSGISLMAKTSTTLNFPTLQNANFDDAQPASITSAANPTTSTASSGARGKLVSPARAVLVDANGFEYKEFAEKGLMGATFYYQATTLLAGIAALDNTTLTLVNGATAQERAWDEAFGLFGVPVDFPTNTTGLKNWGSYCNSVNVAIGSNTMIMNAFLKGRAAIVNGDNAGRDAARDIVIATWEKVAAAKCISYLKGAKNNLSDPATLHHNLSEGYGFVLAFQYNPNKIISNGDIATLLGYFGTNLYNLQTANLDLAIAKLESVFSLNASLIP
;
A
#
# COMPACT_ATOMS: atom_id res chain seq x y z
N MET A 1 -0.69 -35.23 72.99
CA MET A 1 -0.12 -35.08 71.64
C MET A 1 1.33 -34.63 71.79
N LYS A 2 2.29 -35.53 71.54
CA LYS A 2 3.73 -35.25 71.62
C LYS A 2 4.20 -34.58 70.33
N LYS A 3 5.00 -33.52 70.40
CA LYS A 3 6.01 -33.18 69.38
C LYS A 3 7.14 -32.37 70.01
N TYR A 4 8.35 -32.80 69.69
CA TYR A 4 9.62 -32.47 70.31
C TYR A 4 10.32 -31.32 69.57
N ILE A 5 11.19 -30.65 70.33
CA ILE A 5 12.27 -29.70 70.00
C ILE A 5 13.10 -30.17 68.80
N TYR A 6 13.65 -29.26 67.97
CA TYR A 6 15.06 -29.22 67.54
C TYR A 6 15.42 -27.92 66.79
N LEU A 7 16.48 -27.26 67.26
CA LEU A 7 17.26 -26.19 66.59
C LEU A 7 18.03 -26.76 65.38
N PRO A 8 18.37 -25.95 64.35
CA PRO A 8 19.46 -26.27 63.44
C PRO A 8 20.75 -25.54 63.80
N ALA A 9 21.82 -26.32 63.81
CA ALA A 9 23.21 -25.96 64.02
C ALA A 9 23.89 -25.51 62.72
N ILE A 10 24.86 -24.60 62.87
CA ILE A 10 25.80 -24.15 61.83
C ILE A 10 26.93 -25.17 61.74
N ALA A 11 27.22 -25.68 60.52
CA ALA A 11 28.36 -26.55 60.27
C ALA A 11 29.17 -26.06 59.06
N LEU A 12 30.46 -25.84 59.33
CA LEU A 12 31.57 -25.59 58.41
C LEU A 12 31.79 -26.80 57.49
N VAL A 13 32.02 -26.58 56.19
CA VAL A 13 32.59 -27.60 55.30
C VAL A 13 33.82 -27.03 54.58
N ALA A 14 34.93 -27.73 54.74
CA ALA A 14 36.24 -27.45 54.19
C ALA A 14 36.29 -27.72 52.67
N ILE A 15 36.96 -26.83 51.93
CA ILE A 15 37.21 -26.95 50.50
C ILE A 15 38.52 -27.73 50.30
N ALA A 16 38.41 -28.97 49.78
CA ALA A 16 39.55 -29.73 49.28
C ALA A 16 39.85 -29.33 47.84
N SER A 17 41.09 -28.91 47.59
CA SER A 17 41.62 -28.53 46.28
C SER A 17 42.23 -29.76 45.60
N PHE A 18 41.70 -30.12 44.43
CA PHE A 18 42.37 -31.03 43.49
C PHE A 18 42.87 -30.22 42.29
N SER A 19 44.20 -30.16 42.14
CA SER A 19 44.86 -29.66 40.93
C SER A 19 44.72 -30.66 39.79
N SER A 20 44.17 -30.19 38.67
CA SER A 20 44.39 -30.80 37.35
C SER A 20 44.78 -29.69 36.37
N CYS A 21 46.04 -29.70 35.94
CA CYS A 21 46.46 -28.94 34.78
C CYS A 21 46.20 -29.78 33.53
N LYS A 22 45.34 -29.32 32.61
CA LYS A 22 45.56 -29.45 31.15
C LYS A 22 44.62 -28.55 30.33
N LYS A 23 45.29 -27.72 29.52
CA LYS A 23 44.88 -26.94 28.33
C LYS A 23 43.77 -25.87 28.51
N LYS A 24 44.18 -24.61 28.31
CA LYS A 24 43.29 -23.47 28.05
C LYS A 24 42.39 -23.81 26.85
N THR A 25 41.13 -24.10 27.09
CA THR A 25 40.07 -23.92 26.11
C THR A 25 39.74 -22.44 26.06
N THR A 26 40.22 -21.76 25.02
CA THR A 26 39.64 -20.50 24.57
C THR A 26 38.17 -20.77 24.25
N GLU A 27 37.29 -20.12 25.00
CA GLU A 27 35.88 -19.98 24.67
C GLU A 27 35.78 -19.41 23.24
N PRO A 28 34.95 -19.97 22.35
CA PRO A 28 34.76 -19.38 21.03
C PRO A 28 34.11 -18.00 21.22
N GLU A 29 34.76 -16.99 20.65
CA GLU A 29 34.25 -15.62 20.57
C GLU A 29 32.84 -15.65 19.91
N PRO A 30 31.87 -14.85 20.37
CA PRO A 30 30.55 -14.80 19.74
C PRO A 30 30.71 -14.48 18.25
N GLU A 31 30.23 -15.38 17.39
CA GLU A 31 30.26 -15.17 15.94
C GLU A 31 29.53 -13.86 15.61
N THR A 32 30.26 -12.90 15.05
CA THR A 32 29.68 -11.72 14.41
C THR A 32 28.63 -12.20 13.39
N PRO A 33 27.42 -11.61 13.33
CA PRO A 33 26.43 -11.96 12.32
C PRO A 33 27.06 -11.83 10.94
N VAL A 34 27.28 -12.96 10.26
CA VAL A 34 27.80 -12.96 8.90
C VAL A 34 26.73 -12.30 8.05
N THR A 35 26.98 -11.05 7.63
CA THR A 35 26.14 -10.40 6.63
C THR A 35 26.32 -11.23 5.34
N PRO A 36 25.26 -11.83 4.76
CA PRO A 36 25.44 -12.65 3.57
C PRO A 36 26.04 -11.77 2.47
N THR A 37 27.26 -12.12 2.04
CA THR A 37 27.92 -11.46 0.92
C THR A 37 26.98 -11.52 -0.28
N PRO A 38 26.66 -10.40 -0.95
CA PRO A 38 25.79 -10.42 -2.12
C PRO A 38 26.42 -11.33 -3.19
N VAL A 39 25.86 -12.52 -3.36
CA VAL A 39 26.30 -13.43 -4.40
C VAL A 39 25.82 -12.82 -5.71
N THR A 40 26.75 -12.42 -6.57
CA THR A 40 26.38 -12.01 -7.93
C THR A 40 25.82 -13.24 -8.63
N PRO A 41 24.60 -13.20 -9.17
CA PRO A 41 24.02 -14.38 -9.82
C PRO A 41 24.89 -14.82 -11.01
N SER A 42 24.93 -16.12 -11.27
CA SER A 42 25.62 -16.69 -12.44
C SER A 42 24.87 -16.47 -13.76
N TYR A 43 23.66 -15.91 -13.69
CA TYR A 43 22.79 -15.65 -14.82
C TYR A 43 22.61 -14.14 -15.07
N ASN A 44 22.31 -13.79 -16.31
CA ASN A 44 22.09 -12.39 -16.69
C ASN A 44 20.77 -11.86 -16.13
N ILE A 45 20.80 -10.67 -15.53
CA ILE A 45 19.61 -9.94 -15.14
C ILE A 45 19.29 -8.95 -16.27
N PRO A 46 18.09 -9.02 -16.88
CA PRO A 46 17.74 -8.10 -17.96
C PRO A 46 17.61 -6.66 -17.44
N THR A 47 17.81 -5.69 -18.32
CA THR A 47 17.68 -4.25 -18.01
C THR A 47 16.25 -3.74 -18.19
N THR A 48 15.39 -4.51 -18.85
CA THR A 48 13.97 -4.21 -19.06
C THR A 48 13.13 -5.44 -18.74
N TYR A 49 11.89 -5.21 -18.31
CA TYR A 49 10.93 -6.27 -18.08
C TYR A 49 10.41 -6.85 -19.40
N ASN A 50 9.97 -8.11 -19.40
CA ASN A 50 9.40 -8.74 -20.57
C ASN A 50 8.24 -9.65 -20.19
N TYR A 51 7.13 -9.53 -20.91
CA TYR A 51 5.86 -10.21 -20.63
C TYR A 51 5.52 -11.31 -21.64
N THR A 52 6.45 -11.72 -22.51
CA THR A 52 6.15 -12.55 -23.69
C THR A 52 5.37 -13.83 -23.37
N ASN A 53 5.53 -14.40 -22.17
CA ASN A 53 4.87 -15.65 -21.77
C ASN A 53 3.75 -15.46 -20.72
N THR A 54 3.48 -14.24 -20.25
CA THR A 54 2.56 -13.94 -19.11
C THR A 54 1.50 -12.89 -19.43
N THR A 55 1.23 -12.64 -20.71
CA THR A 55 0.28 -11.63 -21.23
C THR A 55 -1.07 -11.57 -20.50
N THR A 56 -1.56 -12.71 -20.02
CA THR A 56 -2.84 -12.78 -19.28
C THR A 56 -2.77 -12.14 -17.89
N GLY A 57 -1.68 -12.28 -17.13
CA GLY A 57 -1.51 -11.62 -15.82
C GLY A 57 -1.40 -10.09 -15.95
N VAL A 58 -0.68 -9.62 -16.97
CA VAL A 58 -0.51 -8.19 -17.28
C VAL A 58 -1.81 -7.56 -17.76
N THR A 59 -2.59 -8.30 -18.57
CA THR A 59 -3.93 -7.88 -18.98
C THR A 59 -4.84 -7.72 -17.76
N THR A 60 -4.78 -8.65 -16.80
CA THR A 60 -5.55 -8.54 -15.54
C THR A 60 -5.19 -7.27 -14.78
N ALA A 61 -3.90 -7.01 -14.57
CA ALA A 61 -3.44 -5.82 -13.86
C ALA A 61 -3.84 -4.51 -14.58
N THR A 62 -3.62 -4.47 -15.90
CA THR A 62 -3.95 -3.30 -16.74
C THR A 62 -5.44 -2.99 -16.72
N ASN A 63 -6.29 -4.02 -16.81
CA ASN A 63 -7.74 -3.85 -16.73
C ASN A 63 -8.18 -3.39 -15.33
N CYS A 64 -7.61 -3.93 -14.25
CA CYS A 64 -7.91 -3.47 -12.89
C CYS A 64 -7.60 -1.97 -12.71
N ILE A 65 -6.43 -1.52 -13.20
CA ILE A 65 -6.02 -0.12 -13.17
C ILE A 65 -6.97 0.76 -14.00
N ALA A 66 -7.33 0.31 -15.20
CA ALA A 66 -8.25 1.04 -16.08
C ALA A 66 -9.67 1.15 -15.46
N MET A 67 -10.19 0.08 -14.86
CA MET A 67 -11.47 0.08 -14.15
C MET A 67 -11.48 1.10 -13.01
N LEU A 68 -10.42 1.14 -12.19
CA LEU A 68 -10.30 2.14 -11.12
C LEU A 68 -10.24 3.57 -11.70
N GLY A 69 -9.53 3.76 -12.82
CA GLY A 69 -9.45 5.03 -13.53
C GLY A 69 -10.81 5.56 -13.98
N GLU A 70 -11.69 4.68 -14.47
CA GLU A 70 -13.05 5.07 -14.86
C GLU A 70 -13.96 5.33 -13.65
N ILE A 71 -13.89 4.51 -12.59
CA ILE A 71 -14.66 4.73 -11.35
C ILE A 71 -14.31 6.10 -10.75
N THR A 72 -13.02 6.38 -10.59
CA THR A 72 -12.54 7.64 -10.01
C THR A 72 -12.84 8.84 -10.92
N THR A 73 -12.80 8.67 -12.24
CA THR A 73 -13.24 9.70 -13.19
C THR A 73 -14.72 10.00 -13.06
N TYR A 74 -15.57 8.98 -12.86
CA TYR A 74 -16.99 9.20 -12.65
C TYR A 74 -17.26 9.96 -11.35
N ILE A 75 -16.64 9.57 -10.23
CA ILE A 75 -16.79 10.31 -8.96
C ILE A 75 -16.32 11.77 -9.11
N ARG A 76 -15.14 11.97 -9.72
CA ARG A 76 -14.53 13.29 -9.96
C ARG A 76 -15.37 14.19 -10.87
N SER A 77 -16.31 13.65 -11.66
CA SER A 77 -17.22 14.49 -12.45
C SER A 77 -18.06 15.45 -11.57
N SER A 78 -18.25 15.11 -10.30
CA SER A 78 -18.93 15.98 -9.31
C SER A 78 -18.01 17.06 -8.69
N HIS A 79 -16.70 17.04 -8.95
CA HIS A 79 -15.71 17.95 -8.37
C HIS A 79 -15.53 19.21 -9.23
N THR A 80 -16.61 19.97 -9.44
CA THR A 80 -16.59 21.21 -10.22
C THR A 80 -17.12 22.39 -9.41
N THR A 81 -16.70 23.59 -9.77
CA THR A 81 -17.16 24.88 -9.18
C THR A 81 -17.74 25.81 -10.24
N THR A 82 -17.59 25.49 -11.53
CA THR A 82 -17.76 26.43 -12.65
C THR A 82 -18.99 26.19 -13.50
N ALA A 83 -19.70 25.08 -13.29
CA ALA A 83 -20.87 24.73 -14.09
C ALA A 83 -22.18 25.21 -13.43
N ALA A 84 -23.07 25.83 -14.22
CA ALA A 84 -24.44 26.15 -13.83
C ALA A 84 -25.26 24.90 -13.46
N THR A 85 -24.83 23.73 -13.93
CA THR A 85 -25.38 22.40 -13.61
C THR A 85 -24.23 21.46 -13.28
N GLN A 86 -24.21 20.86 -12.08
CA GLN A 86 -23.17 19.87 -11.74
C GLN A 86 -23.66 18.44 -11.98
N PRO A 87 -22.78 17.54 -12.43
CA PRO A 87 -23.09 16.12 -12.49
C PRO A 87 -23.41 15.55 -11.11
N THR A 88 -24.46 14.73 -11.06
CA THR A 88 -24.77 13.90 -9.89
C THR A 88 -24.26 12.47 -10.10
N LEU A 89 -23.92 11.81 -9.01
CA LEU A 89 -23.48 10.42 -8.99
C LEU A 89 -24.67 9.47 -8.83
N SER A 90 -24.55 8.28 -9.39
CA SER A 90 -25.44 7.14 -9.15
C SER A 90 -24.67 6.09 -8.37
N ALA A 91 -25.14 5.79 -7.16
CA ALA A 91 -24.59 4.74 -6.31
C ALA A 91 -24.69 3.38 -7.01
N GLN A 92 -25.82 3.09 -7.67
CA GLN A 92 -25.98 1.84 -8.41
C GLN A 92 -24.96 1.71 -9.55
N LYS A 93 -24.73 2.79 -10.31
CA LYS A 93 -23.70 2.77 -11.36
C LYS A 93 -22.32 2.49 -10.80
N LEU A 94 -21.93 3.12 -9.68
CA LEU A 94 -20.63 2.89 -9.03
C LEU A 94 -20.49 1.46 -8.52
N LYS A 95 -21.54 0.90 -7.90
CA LYS A 95 -21.56 -0.50 -7.44
C LYS A 95 -21.47 -1.48 -8.61
N ASP A 96 -22.19 -1.22 -9.69
CA ASP A 96 -22.13 -2.01 -10.92
C ASP A 96 -20.73 -1.95 -11.55
N MET A 97 -20.08 -0.78 -11.62
CA MET A 97 -18.69 -0.67 -12.09
C MET A 97 -17.74 -1.47 -11.19
N TYR A 98 -17.89 -1.36 -9.87
CA TYR A 98 -17.03 -2.08 -8.93
C TYR A 98 -17.19 -3.61 -9.02
N ALA A 99 -18.44 -4.09 -9.18
CA ALA A 99 -18.74 -5.49 -9.39
C ALA A 99 -18.48 -5.99 -10.84
N ASN A 100 -18.29 -5.07 -11.79
CA ASN A 100 -18.33 -5.28 -13.23
C ASN A 100 -19.64 -5.94 -13.72
N ALA A 101 -20.75 -5.24 -13.48
CA ALA A 101 -22.09 -5.61 -13.89
C ALA A 101 -22.69 -4.55 -14.84
N ASN A 102 -23.71 -4.94 -15.61
CA ASN A 102 -24.55 -4.04 -16.42
C ASN A 102 -23.80 -3.14 -17.41
N ASN A 103 -22.60 -3.53 -17.83
CA ASN A 103 -21.78 -2.84 -18.84
C ASN A 103 -21.57 -1.34 -18.58
N GLN A 104 -21.31 -0.94 -17.33
CA GLN A 104 -21.22 0.48 -16.94
C GLN A 104 -19.93 1.20 -17.35
N PHE A 105 -18.88 0.47 -17.75
CA PHE A 105 -17.63 1.07 -18.21
C PHE A 105 -17.77 1.65 -19.62
N THR A 106 -17.11 2.78 -19.85
CA THR A 106 -17.00 3.45 -21.15
C THR A 106 -16.18 2.61 -22.12
N LEU A 107 -15.06 2.02 -21.66
CA LEU A 107 -14.31 1.07 -22.45
C LEU A 107 -15.02 -0.29 -22.46
N SER A 108 -15.58 -0.66 -23.62
CA SER A 108 -16.32 -1.92 -23.80
C SER A 108 -15.51 -3.16 -23.46
N THR A 109 -14.18 -3.12 -23.64
CA THR A 109 -13.27 -4.20 -23.28
C THR A 109 -13.23 -4.47 -21.78
N LEU A 110 -13.49 -3.48 -20.92
CA LEU A 110 -13.57 -3.67 -19.48
C LEU A 110 -14.83 -4.42 -19.09
N ASN A 111 -15.97 -4.09 -19.71
CA ASN A 111 -17.25 -4.75 -19.47
C ASN A 111 -17.22 -6.25 -19.81
N THR A 112 -16.48 -6.64 -20.86
CA THR A 112 -16.37 -8.04 -21.29
C THR A 112 -15.10 -8.74 -20.78
N SER A 113 -14.33 -8.10 -19.89
CA SER A 113 -13.03 -8.64 -19.43
C SER A 113 -13.14 -9.85 -18.50
N GLY A 114 -14.31 -10.09 -17.91
CA GLY A 114 -14.51 -11.11 -16.87
C GLY A 114 -13.87 -10.75 -15.52
N ILE A 115 -13.28 -9.56 -15.38
CA ILE A 115 -12.63 -9.09 -14.16
C ILE A 115 -13.62 -8.31 -13.32
N SER A 116 -13.67 -8.59 -12.02
CA SER A 116 -14.41 -7.80 -11.05
C SER A 116 -13.44 -7.22 -10.02
N LEU A 117 -13.38 -5.88 -9.92
CA LEU A 117 -12.56 -5.23 -8.88
C LEU A 117 -13.04 -5.64 -7.49
N MET A 118 -14.35 -5.74 -7.29
CA MET A 118 -14.94 -6.18 -6.02
C MET A 118 -14.48 -7.59 -5.64
N ALA A 119 -14.48 -8.54 -6.58
CA ALA A 119 -14.02 -9.91 -6.30
C ALA A 119 -12.51 -9.99 -5.99
N LYS A 120 -11.70 -9.08 -6.54
CA LYS A 120 -10.26 -9.00 -6.26
C LYS A 120 -9.92 -8.21 -5.00
N THR A 121 -10.87 -7.53 -4.39
CA THR A 121 -10.62 -6.66 -3.24
C THR A 121 -10.61 -7.47 -1.95
N SER A 122 -9.62 -7.20 -1.09
CA SER A 122 -9.49 -7.84 0.21
C SER A 122 -10.72 -7.60 1.08
N THR A 123 -11.14 -8.63 1.83
CA THR A 123 -12.18 -8.54 2.85
C THR A 123 -11.66 -8.00 4.19
N THR A 124 -10.34 -7.77 4.32
CA THR A 124 -9.74 -7.10 5.47
C THR A 124 -10.41 -5.75 5.71
N LEU A 125 -10.72 -5.44 6.98
CA LEU A 125 -11.51 -4.27 7.39
C LEU A 125 -12.93 -4.20 6.83
N ASN A 126 -13.46 -5.31 6.30
CA ASN A 126 -14.76 -5.33 5.61
C ASN A 126 -14.84 -4.33 4.44
N PHE A 127 -13.71 -4.12 3.74
CA PHE A 127 -13.57 -3.03 2.76
C PHE A 127 -14.61 -3.06 1.62
N PRO A 128 -15.01 -4.20 1.01
CA PRO A 128 -16.02 -4.20 -0.04
C PRO A 128 -17.37 -3.63 0.43
N THR A 129 -17.75 -3.92 1.67
CA THR A 129 -18.96 -3.37 2.30
C THR A 129 -18.82 -1.87 2.52
N LEU A 130 -17.68 -1.42 3.06
CA LEU A 130 -17.40 0.00 3.29
C LEU A 130 -17.35 0.78 1.97
N GLN A 131 -16.81 0.21 0.90
CA GLN A 131 -16.76 0.82 -0.42
C GLN A 131 -18.14 0.98 -1.04
N ASN A 132 -19.03 -0.01 -0.87
CA ASN A 132 -20.42 0.12 -1.30
C ASN A 132 -21.18 1.18 -0.49
N ALA A 133 -20.94 1.26 0.82
CA ALA A 133 -21.51 2.31 1.67
C ALA A 133 -20.99 3.71 1.28
N ASN A 134 -19.70 3.82 0.93
CA ASN A 134 -19.11 5.05 0.40
C ASN A 134 -19.80 5.49 -0.90
N PHE A 135 -20.15 4.56 -1.80
CA PHE A 135 -20.91 4.88 -3.00
C PHE A 135 -22.35 5.30 -2.72
N ASP A 136 -23.02 4.63 -1.77
CA ASP A 136 -24.37 5.00 -1.32
C ASP A 136 -24.42 6.41 -0.72
N ASP A 137 -23.40 6.79 0.05
CA ASP A 137 -23.33 8.09 0.70
C ASP A 137 -22.91 9.21 -0.27
N ALA A 138 -22.08 8.90 -1.26
CA ALA A 138 -21.63 9.85 -2.28
C ALA A 138 -22.77 10.36 -3.19
N GLN A 139 -23.76 9.53 -3.51
CA GLN A 139 -24.90 9.93 -4.36
C GLN A 139 -25.67 11.14 -3.77
N PRO A 140 -26.27 11.07 -2.57
CA PRO A 140 -26.97 12.21 -1.98
C PRO A 140 -26.05 13.41 -1.73
N ALA A 141 -24.77 13.21 -1.38
CA ALA A 141 -23.81 14.31 -1.28
C ALA A 141 -23.67 15.06 -2.62
N SER A 142 -23.59 14.32 -3.73
CA SER A 142 -23.49 14.92 -5.08
C SER A 142 -24.75 15.67 -5.50
N ILE A 143 -25.93 15.21 -5.08
CA ILE A 143 -27.21 15.89 -5.32
C ILE A 143 -27.25 17.23 -4.58
N THR A 144 -26.89 17.25 -3.30
CA THR A 144 -26.81 18.48 -2.50
C THR A 144 -25.78 19.45 -3.08
N SER A 145 -24.63 18.95 -3.54
CA SER A 145 -23.59 19.73 -4.22
C SER A 145 -24.07 20.33 -5.55
N ALA A 146 -24.84 19.57 -6.34
CA ALA A 146 -25.35 20.03 -7.63
C ALA A 146 -26.39 21.15 -7.49
N ALA A 147 -27.18 21.13 -6.41
CA ALA A 147 -28.10 22.22 -6.07
C ALA A 147 -27.39 23.51 -5.59
N ASN A 148 -26.11 23.40 -5.20
CA ASN A 148 -25.30 24.51 -4.66
C ASN A 148 -23.90 24.52 -5.31
N PRO A 149 -23.80 24.87 -6.60
CA PRO A 149 -22.60 24.61 -7.39
C PRO A 149 -21.36 25.38 -6.94
N THR A 150 -21.52 26.58 -6.38
CA THR A 150 -20.41 27.52 -6.10
C THR A 150 -20.06 27.66 -4.63
N THR A 151 -20.81 27.01 -3.73
CA THR A 151 -20.62 27.15 -2.28
C THR A 151 -20.25 25.82 -1.64
N SER A 152 -19.54 25.90 -0.52
CA SER A 152 -19.33 24.75 0.34
C SER A 152 -20.66 24.36 1.00
N THR A 153 -21.01 23.08 0.91
CA THR A 153 -22.19 22.50 1.57
C THR A 153 -21.81 21.51 2.67
N ALA A 154 -20.57 21.05 2.69
CA ALA A 154 -20.06 20.16 3.73
C ALA A 154 -19.62 20.95 4.97
N SER A 155 -19.82 20.32 6.13
CA SER A 155 -19.29 20.75 7.43
C SER A 155 -19.23 19.53 8.36
N SER A 156 -18.68 19.66 9.57
CA SER A 156 -18.68 18.56 10.53
C SER A 156 -20.11 18.10 10.83
N GLY A 157 -20.40 16.83 10.57
CA GLY A 157 -21.73 16.23 10.68
C GLY A 157 -22.60 16.33 9.42
N ALA A 158 -22.15 17.03 8.37
CA ALA A 158 -22.90 17.21 7.13
C ALA A 158 -22.03 16.88 5.91
N ARG A 159 -22.44 15.83 5.18
CA ARG A 159 -21.84 15.47 3.88
C ARG A 159 -22.10 16.55 2.84
N GLY A 160 -21.24 16.67 1.85
CA GLY A 160 -21.43 17.63 0.76
C GLY A 160 -20.14 17.95 0.05
N LYS A 161 -20.02 19.18 -0.44
CA LYS A 161 -18.84 19.67 -1.16
C LYS A 161 -18.08 20.68 -0.31
N LEU A 162 -16.76 20.59 -0.34
CA LEU A 162 -15.85 21.66 0.08
C LEU A 162 -15.34 22.36 -1.17
N VAL A 163 -15.32 23.70 -1.14
CA VAL A 163 -14.84 24.54 -2.23
C VAL A 163 -13.67 25.39 -1.75
N SER A 164 -12.63 25.43 -2.57
CA SER A 164 -11.44 26.26 -2.44
C SER A 164 -11.07 26.88 -3.79
N PRO A 165 -10.19 27.90 -3.83
CA PRO A 165 -9.91 28.63 -5.07
C PRO A 165 -9.50 27.75 -6.26
N ALA A 166 -8.72 26.70 -6.01
CA ALA A 166 -8.22 25.80 -7.06
C ALA A 166 -8.94 24.44 -7.13
N ARG A 167 -9.87 24.15 -6.22
CA ARG A 167 -10.38 22.79 -6.01
C ARG A 167 -11.78 22.75 -5.42
N ALA A 168 -12.58 21.79 -5.87
CA ALA A 168 -13.72 21.29 -5.13
C ALA A 168 -13.57 19.78 -4.89
N VAL A 169 -14.04 19.31 -3.75
CA VAL A 169 -14.07 17.88 -3.41
C VAL A 169 -15.39 17.53 -2.74
N LEU A 170 -15.89 16.32 -3.02
CA LEU A 170 -17.06 15.77 -2.36
C LEU A 170 -16.63 14.92 -1.16
N VAL A 171 -17.14 15.25 0.02
CA VAL A 171 -16.75 14.64 1.30
C VAL A 171 -17.95 14.13 2.08
N ASP A 172 -17.70 13.13 2.92
CA ASP A 172 -18.67 12.62 3.88
C ASP A 172 -18.87 13.59 5.07
N ALA A 173 -19.74 13.20 6.00
CA ALA A 173 -20.04 13.99 7.20
C ALA A 173 -18.84 14.17 8.14
N ASN A 174 -17.78 13.38 7.98
CA ASN A 174 -16.54 13.43 8.75
C ASN A 174 -15.40 14.11 7.98
N GLY A 175 -15.66 14.56 6.75
CA GLY A 175 -14.71 15.27 5.91
C GLY A 175 -13.81 14.38 5.07
N PHE A 176 -14.05 13.06 4.99
CA PHE A 176 -13.29 12.18 4.10
C PHE A 176 -13.82 12.27 2.66
N GLU A 177 -12.91 12.43 1.70
CA GLU A 177 -13.25 12.54 0.28
C GLU A 177 -13.64 11.18 -0.31
N TYR A 178 -14.84 11.08 -0.89
CA TYR A 178 -15.37 9.83 -1.45
C TYR A 178 -14.49 9.27 -2.58
N LYS A 179 -13.91 10.17 -3.38
CA LYS A 179 -13.00 9.81 -4.48
C LYS A 179 -11.71 9.22 -3.95
N GLU A 180 -11.14 9.77 -2.87
CA GLU A 180 -9.90 9.27 -2.30
C GLU A 180 -10.10 7.99 -1.49
N PHE A 181 -11.25 7.83 -0.83
CA PHE A 181 -11.63 6.55 -0.24
C PHE A 181 -11.69 5.45 -1.32
N ALA A 182 -12.32 5.74 -2.46
CA ALA A 182 -12.36 4.82 -3.59
C ALA A 182 -10.97 4.58 -4.21
N GLU A 183 -10.22 5.64 -4.52
CA GLU A 183 -8.93 5.52 -5.20
C GLU A 183 -7.87 4.89 -4.31
N LYS A 184 -7.56 5.51 -3.17
CA LYS A 184 -6.50 5.03 -2.27
C LYS A 184 -6.91 3.74 -1.57
N GLY A 185 -8.19 3.60 -1.24
CA GLY A 185 -8.73 2.38 -0.68
C GLY A 185 -8.59 1.19 -1.63
N LEU A 186 -9.02 1.29 -2.90
CA LEU A 186 -8.86 0.20 -3.87
C LEU A 186 -7.41 -0.01 -4.30
N MET A 187 -6.59 1.04 -4.34
CA MET A 187 -5.14 0.88 -4.52
C MET A 187 -4.51 0.01 -3.42
N GLY A 188 -4.91 0.20 -2.15
CA GLY A 188 -4.45 -0.61 -1.02
C GLY A 188 -5.10 -2.00 -0.99
N ALA A 189 -6.42 -2.04 -0.94
CA ALA A 189 -7.23 -3.23 -0.73
C ALA A 189 -7.29 -4.17 -1.95
N THR A 190 -7.02 -3.66 -3.15
CA THR A 190 -6.98 -4.46 -4.38
C THR A 190 -5.55 -4.58 -4.89
N PHE A 191 -4.89 -3.49 -5.32
CA PHE A 191 -3.63 -3.63 -6.08
C PHE A 191 -2.47 -4.04 -5.18
N TYR A 192 -2.29 -3.32 -4.07
CA TYR A 192 -1.22 -3.61 -3.11
C TYR A 192 -1.46 -4.95 -2.43
N TYR A 193 -2.69 -5.22 -1.98
CA TYR A 193 -3.09 -6.53 -1.44
C TYR A 193 -2.75 -7.69 -2.39
N GLN A 194 -3.24 -7.64 -3.63
CA GLN A 194 -3.08 -8.74 -4.58
C GLN A 194 -1.60 -8.95 -4.91
N ALA A 195 -0.86 -7.88 -5.21
CA ALA A 195 0.56 -7.97 -5.52
C ALA A 195 1.36 -8.53 -4.34
N THR A 196 1.19 -7.97 -3.13
CA THR A 196 1.95 -8.41 -1.95
C THR A 196 1.57 -9.82 -1.50
N THR A 197 0.31 -10.24 -1.68
CA THR A 197 -0.14 -11.62 -1.39
C THR A 197 0.46 -12.62 -2.36
N LEU A 198 0.49 -12.32 -3.67
CA LEU A 198 1.14 -13.15 -4.67
C LEU A 198 2.64 -13.32 -4.37
N LEU A 199 3.30 -12.22 -4.03
CA LEU A 199 4.71 -12.21 -3.65
C LEU A 199 4.97 -12.98 -2.36
N ALA A 200 4.10 -12.85 -1.35
CA ALA A 200 4.21 -13.58 -0.09
C ALA A 200 4.11 -15.11 -0.28
N GLY A 201 3.17 -15.55 -1.13
CA GLY A 201 2.94 -16.95 -1.44
C GLY A 201 3.84 -17.54 -2.53
N ILE A 202 4.74 -16.74 -3.13
CA ILE A 202 5.42 -17.10 -4.38
C ILE A 202 6.17 -18.43 -4.30
N ALA A 203 6.79 -18.74 -3.15
CA ALA A 203 7.57 -19.96 -2.95
C ALA A 203 6.73 -21.24 -2.97
N ALA A 204 5.42 -21.15 -2.71
CA ALA A 204 4.50 -22.27 -2.72
C ALA A 204 3.92 -22.57 -4.11
N LEU A 205 4.13 -21.69 -5.09
CA LEU A 205 3.64 -21.86 -6.45
C LEU A 205 4.59 -22.75 -7.27
N ASP A 206 4.03 -23.51 -8.20
CA ASP A 206 4.79 -24.33 -9.14
C ASP A 206 5.69 -23.47 -10.04
N ASN A 207 6.95 -23.90 -10.19
CA ASN A 207 7.96 -23.25 -11.03
C ASN A 207 8.60 -24.18 -12.05
N THR A 208 7.93 -25.29 -12.39
CA THR A 208 8.49 -26.31 -13.29
C THR A 208 7.54 -26.66 -14.43
N THR A 209 6.24 -26.57 -14.17
CA THR A 209 5.21 -27.01 -15.09
C THR A 209 4.70 -25.80 -15.87
N LEU A 210 4.85 -25.84 -17.20
CA LEU A 210 4.40 -24.79 -18.12
C LEU A 210 2.87 -24.86 -18.35
N THR A 211 2.09 -24.80 -17.27
CA THR A 211 0.65 -25.08 -17.26
C THR A 211 -0.22 -23.93 -17.80
N LEU A 212 0.37 -22.76 -18.02
CA LEU A 212 -0.37 -21.55 -18.36
C LEU A 212 -0.44 -21.33 -19.86
N VAL A 213 -1.53 -20.67 -20.30
CA VAL A 213 -1.68 -20.18 -21.68
C VAL A 213 -0.45 -19.32 -22.00
N ASN A 214 0.39 -19.80 -22.94
CA ASN A 214 1.68 -19.25 -23.39
C ASN A 214 2.97 -19.81 -22.74
N GLY A 215 2.88 -20.90 -21.97
CA GLY A 215 4.06 -21.65 -21.54
C GLY A 215 4.85 -20.98 -20.41
N ALA A 216 4.16 -20.32 -19.47
CA ALA A 216 4.74 -19.80 -18.23
C ALA A 216 4.43 -20.70 -17.03
N THR A 217 5.26 -20.62 -15.98
CA THR A 217 5.00 -21.25 -14.68
C THR A 217 4.07 -20.41 -13.80
N ALA A 218 3.54 -21.00 -12.74
CA ALA A 218 2.70 -20.27 -11.80
C ALA A 218 3.48 -19.17 -11.06
N GLN A 219 4.76 -19.40 -10.72
CA GLN A 219 5.62 -18.35 -10.16
C GLN A 219 5.83 -17.19 -11.13
N GLU A 220 6.12 -17.48 -12.40
CA GLU A 220 6.31 -16.44 -13.42
C GLU A 220 5.07 -15.56 -13.58
N ARG A 221 3.89 -16.15 -13.70
CA ARG A 221 2.63 -15.40 -13.77
C ARG A 221 2.40 -14.54 -12.55
N ALA A 222 2.57 -15.09 -11.34
CA ALA A 222 2.32 -14.38 -10.11
C ALA A 222 3.27 -13.18 -9.94
N TRP A 223 4.54 -13.36 -10.30
CA TRP A 223 5.54 -12.30 -10.27
C TRP A 223 5.22 -11.18 -11.28
N ASP A 224 4.83 -11.56 -12.50
CA ASP A 224 4.51 -10.62 -13.57
C ASP A 224 3.18 -9.88 -13.31
N GLU A 225 2.18 -10.53 -12.71
CA GLU A 225 0.94 -9.87 -12.25
C GLU A 225 1.23 -8.85 -11.13
N ALA A 226 2.09 -9.19 -10.16
CA ALA A 226 2.50 -8.25 -9.11
C ALA A 226 3.22 -7.01 -9.68
N PHE A 227 4.11 -7.20 -10.67
CA PHE A 227 4.76 -6.09 -11.38
C PHE A 227 3.74 -5.25 -12.17
N GLY A 228 2.81 -5.89 -12.88
CA GLY A 228 1.74 -5.18 -13.59
C GLY A 228 0.87 -4.32 -12.67
N LEU A 229 0.51 -4.83 -11.49
CA LEU A 229 -0.29 -4.10 -10.49
C LEU A 229 0.46 -2.92 -9.86
N PHE A 230 1.80 -2.90 -9.96
CA PHE A 230 2.59 -1.73 -9.56
C PHE A 230 2.38 -0.54 -10.50
N GLY A 231 2.05 -0.77 -11.77
CA GLY A 231 1.62 0.29 -12.70
C GLY A 231 2.76 1.12 -13.32
N VAL A 232 3.87 0.46 -13.68
CA VAL A 232 5.01 1.08 -14.37
C VAL A 232 5.25 0.44 -15.74
N PRO A 233 5.86 1.17 -16.71
CA PRO A 233 6.25 0.58 -17.99
C PRO A 233 7.41 -0.43 -17.82
N VAL A 234 7.61 -1.30 -18.81
CA VAL A 234 8.61 -2.38 -18.76
C VAL A 234 10.06 -1.89 -18.70
N ASP A 235 10.30 -0.68 -19.16
CA ASP A 235 11.59 0.02 -19.18
C ASP A 235 11.67 1.14 -18.13
N PHE A 236 10.81 1.10 -17.11
CA PHE A 236 10.97 1.92 -15.92
C PHE A 236 12.35 1.67 -15.27
N PRO A 237 13.02 2.67 -14.67
CA PRO A 237 12.64 4.08 -14.63
C PRO A 237 13.22 4.92 -15.77
N THR A 238 13.84 4.32 -16.79
CA THR A 238 14.31 5.06 -17.96
C THR A 238 13.15 5.65 -18.76
N ASN A 239 11.96 5.03 -18.64
CA ASN A 239 10.69 5.55 -19.12
C ASN A 239 9.74 5.79 -17.94
N THR A 240 9.23 7.01 -17.83
CA THR A 240 8.22 7.42 -16.84
C THR A 240 6.90 7.86 -17.49
N THR A 241 6.71 7.58 -18.78
CA THR A 241 5.46 7.85 -19.48
C THR A 241 4.41 6.82 -19.06
N GLY A 242 3.19 7.29 -18.81
CA GLY A 242 2.04 6.42 -18.56
C GLY A 242 1.99 5.77 -17.18
N LEU A 243 2.83 6.20 -16.23
CA LEU A 243 2.79 5.72 -14.84
C LEU A 243 1.38 5.80 -14.25
N LYS A 244 0.96 4.74 -13.56
CA LYS A 244 -0.37 4.63 -12.94
C LYS A 244 -0.25 4.34 -11.46
N ASN A 245 -1.18 4.88 -10.67
CA ASN A 245 -1.36 4.57 -9.25
C ASN A 245 -0.01 4.48 -8.50
N TRP A 246 0.36 3.30 -7.98
CA TRP A 246 1.58 3.07 -7.21
C TRP A 246 2.86 3.48 -7.93
N GLY A 247 2.97 3.23 -9.24
CA GLY A 247 4.10 3.65 -10.06
C GLY A 247 4.25 5.16 -10.15
N SER A 248 3.13 5.89 -10.30
CA SER A 248 3.12 7.36 -10.29
C SER A 248 3.59 7.90 -8.93
N TYR A 249 3.10 7.30 -7.85
CA TYR A 249 3.47 7.69 -6.49
C TYR A 249 4.93 7.38 -6.16
N CYS A 250 5.42 6.21 -6.55
CA CYS A 250 6.82 5.82 -6.44
C CYS A 250 7.72 6.86 -7.11
N ASN A 251 7.38 7.26 -8.35
CA ASN A 251 8.14 8.26 -9.08
C ASN A 251 8.14 9.63 -8.39
N SER A 252 6.99 10.04 -7.83
CA SER A 252 6.87 11.35 -7.18
C SER A 252 7.74 11.52 -5.93
N VAL A 253 8.10 10.43 -5.24
CA VAL A 253 8.97 10.46 -4.05
C VAL A 253 10.40 9.98 -4.34
N ASN A 254 10.69 9.60 -5.58
CA ASN A 254 11.95 8.98 -5.95
C ASN A 254 13.18 9.84 -5.62
N VAL A 255 13.10 11.15 -5.84
CA VAL A 255 14.21 12.07 -5.51
C VAL A 255 14.58 12.00 -4.03
N ALA A 256 13.60 11.76 -3.16
CA ALA A 256 13.80 11.70 -1.72
C ALA A 256 14.32 10.35 -1.23
N ILE A 257 13.90 9.24 -1.85
CA ILE A 257 14.12 7.89 -1.30
C ILE A 257 14.75 6.88 -2.26
N GLY A 258 15.06 7.26 -3.50
CA GLY A 258 15.66 6.39 -4.53
C GLY A 258 14.81 5.18 -4.92
N SER A 259 13.48 5.27 -4.75
CA SER A 259 12.56 4.14 -4.86
C SER A 259 12.48 3.52 -6.26
N ASN A 260 12.61 4.33 -7.31
CA ASN A 260 12.39 3.88 -8.69
C ASN A 260 13.35 2.76 -9.09
N THR A 261 14.65 3.03 -9.01
CA THR A 261 15.69 2.07 -9.37
C THR A 261 15.70 0.88 -8.41
N MET A 262 15.46 1.13 -7.12
CA MET A 262 15.46 0.09 -6.09
C MET A 262 14.39 -0.97 -6.38
N ILE A 263 13.14 -0.55 -6.57
CA ILE A 263 12.04 -1.50 -6.78
C ILE A 263 12.11 -2.16 -8.15
N MET A 264 12.49 -1.42 -9.19
CA MET A 264 12.62 -1.98 -10.54
C MET A 264 13.70 -3.07 -10.59
N ASN A 265 14.88 -2.79 -10.05
CA ASN A 265 15.97 -3.76 -10.03
C ASN A 265 15.58 -5.01 -9.25
N ALA A 266 14.80 -4.88 -8.18
CA ALA A 266 14.29 -6.02 -7.44
C ALA A 266 13.30 -6.86 -8.28
N PHE A 267 12.37 -6.23 -8.99
CA PHE A 267 11.46 -6.94 -9.91
C PHE A 267 12.21 -7.69 -11.03
N LEU A 268 13.22 -7.07 -11.64
CA LEU A 268 14.06 -7.69 -12.68
C LEU A 268 14.87 -8.86 -12.13
N LYS A 269 15.50 -8.68 -10.97
CA LYS A 269 16.27 -9.73 -10.29
C LYS A 269 15.41 -10.93 -9.94
N GLY A 270 14.26 -10.71 -9.31
CA GLY A 270 13.40 -11.83 -8.91
C GLY A 270 12.81 -12.56 -10.10
N ARG A 271 12.48 -11.86 -11.19
CA ARG A 271 12.00 -12.51 -12.41
C ARG A 271 13.08 -13.39 -13.05
N ALA A 272 14.32 -12.89 -13.11
CA ALA A 272 15.47 -13.66 -13.59
C ALA A 272 15.77 -14.87 -12.70
N ALA A 273 15.69 -14.70 -11.37
CA ALA A 273 15.89 -15.78 -10.41
C ALA A 273 14.85 -16.90 -10.58
N ILE A 274 13.58 -16.55 -10.80
CA ILE A 274 12.50 -17.52 -11.06
C ILE A 274 12.82 -18.39 -12.29
N VAL A 275 13.22 -17.80 -13.42
CA VAL A 275 13.58 -18.55 -14.65
C VAL A 275 14.74 -19.52 -14.41
N ASN A 276 15.68 -19.13 -13.55
CA ASN A 276 16.89 -19.90 -13.28
C ASN A 276 16.76 -20.84 -12.06
N GLY A 277 15.57 -20.97 -11.47
CA GLY A 277 15.34 -21.82 -10.29
C GLY A 277 16.06 -21.34 -9.02
N ASP A 278 16.52 -20.09 -8.98
CA ASP A 278 17.22 -19.51 -7.84
C ASP A 278 16.22 -19.01 -6.79
N ASN A 279 15.81 -19.91 -5.91
CA ASN A 279 14.87 -19.59 -4.83
C ASN A 279 15.41 -18.52 -3.87
N ALA A 280 16.70 -18.53 -3.56
CA ALA A 280 17.30 -17.55 -2.65
C ALA A 280 17.32 -16.15 -3.27
N GLY A 281 17.72 -16.05 -4.55
CA GLY A 281 17.67 -14.81 -5.31
C GLY A 281 16.26 -14.24 -5.47
N ARG A 282 15.26 -15.12 -5.73
CA ARG A 282 13.84 -14.74 -5.77
C ARG A 282 13.38 -14.16 -4.45
N ASP A 283 13.65 -14.85 -3.33
CA ASP A 283 13.16 -14.45 -2.01
C ASP A 283 13.82 -13.14 -1.54
N ALA A 284 15.12 -12.97 -1.79
CA ALA A 284 15.80 -11.70 -1.52
C ALA A 284 15.22 -10.54 -2.35
N ALA A 285 14.93 -10.77 -3.63
CA ALA A 285 14.30 -9.78 -4.49
C ALA A 285 12.87 -9.43 -4.02
N ARG A 286 12.08 -10.43 -3.61
CA ARG A 286 10.73 -10.26 -3.06
C ARG A 286 10.76 -9.31 -1.87
N ASP A 287 11.66 -9.55 -0.93
CA ASP A 287 11.73 -8.77 0.31
C ASP A 287 12.07 -7.29 0.01
N ILE A 288 12.95 -7.04 -0.97
CA ILE A 288 13.24 -5.68 -1.43
C ILE A 288 12.00 -5.03 -2.07
N VAL A 289 11.24 -5.76 -2.90
CA VAL A 289 10.00 -5.23 -3.50
C VAL A 289 9.02 -4.81 -2.41
N ILE A 290 8.73 -5.70 -1.45
CA ILE A 290 7.78 -5.44 -0.36
C ILE A 290 8.21 -4.23 0.47
N ALA A 291 9.47 -4.21 0.93
CA ALA A 291 10.00 -3.13 1.75
C ALA A 291 10.00 -1.78 1.03
N THR A 292 10.37 -1.76 -0.26
CA THR A 292 10.42 -0.52 -1.04
C THR A 292 9.03 0.03 -1.30
N TRP A 293 8.07 -0.84 -1.63
CA TRP A 293 6.67 -0.44 -1.89
C TRP A 293 6.02 0.14 -0.62
N GLU A 294 6.26 -0.49 0.54
CA GLU A 294 5.79 0.03 1.82
C GLU A 294 6.42 1.39 2.16
N LYS A 295 7.72 1.56 1.90
CA LYS A 295 8.43 2.83 2.07
C LYS A 295 7.90 3.94 1.14
N VAL A 296 7.48 3.60 -0.08
CA VAL A 296 6.78 4.53 -0.98
C VAL A 296 5.45 4.99 -0.39
N ALA A 297 4.66 4.09 0.19
CA ALA A 297 3.40 4.45 0.84
C ALA A 297 3.62 5.41 2.02
N ALA A 298 4.63 5.14 2.85
CA ALA A 298 5.02 6.00 3.96
C ALA A 298 5.46 7.40 3.49
N ALA A 299 6.34 7.44 2.48
CA ALA A 299 6.83 8.71 1.93
C ALA A 299 5.71 9.54 1.29
N LYS A 300 4.74 8.89 0.62
CA LYS A 300 3.56 9.58 0.12
C LYS A 300 2.66 10.11 1.22
N CYS A 301 2.42 9.33 2.27
CA CYS A 301 1.66 9.82 3.42
C CYS A 301 2.32 11.10 3.98
N ILE A 302 3.64 11.11 4.21
CA ILE A 302 4.37 12.32 4.65
C ILE A 302 4.14 13.49 3.68
N SER A 303 4.29 13.28 2.37
CA SER A 303 4.06 14.30 1.34
C SER A 303 2.66 14.92 1.44
N TYR A 304 1.63 14.10 1.65
CA TYR A 304 0.26 14.60 1.82
C TYR A 304 0.05 15.33 3.15
N LEU A 305 0.64 14.86 4.25
CA LEU A 305 0.54 15.56 5.53
C LEU A 305 1.23 16.93 5.47
N LYS A 306 2.36 17.04 4.76
CA LYS A 306 2.99 18.35 4.46
C LYS A 306 2.07 19.22 3.60
N GLY A 307 1.45 18.64 2.58
CA GLY A 307 0.42 19.31 1.77
C GLY A 307 -0.73 19.85 2.61
N ALA A 308 -1.26 19.06 3.53
CA ALA A 308 -2.31 19.47 4.47
C ALA A 308 -1.85 20.63 5.37
N LYS A 309 -0.66 20.54 5.96
CA LYS A 309 -0.08 21.62 6.79
C LYS A 309 0.06 22.94 6.06
N ASN A 310 0.43 22.90 4.78
CA ASN A 310 0.58 24.10 3.96
C ASN A 310 -0.75 24.73 3.55
N ASN A 311 -1.87 24.04 3.77
CA ASN A 311 -3.20 24.40 3.25
C ASN A 311 -4.28 24.40 4.35
N LEU A 312 -3.93 24.68 5.61
CA LEU A 312 -4.89 24.64 6.73
C LEU A 312 -6.11 25.56 6.57
N SER A 313 -5.97 26.66 5.82
CA SER A 313 -7.06 27.60 5.52
C SER A 313 -7.78 27.31 4.20
N ASP A 314 -7.37 26.27 3.45
CA ASP A 314 -7.94 25.87 2.16
C ASP A 314 -8.66 24.52 2.37
N PRO A 315 -9.97 24.51 2.71
CA PRO A 315 -10.64 23.32 3.21
C PRO A 315 -10.71 22.18 2.18
N ALA A 316 -10.94 22.47 0.90
CA ALA A 316 -10.98 21.42 -0.11
C ALA A 316 -9.60 20.77 -0.31
N THR A 317 -8.51 21.56 -0.32
CA THR A 317 -7.15 21.03 -0.46
C THR A 317 -6.68 20.33 0.82
N LEU A 318 -7.05 20.85 1.99
CA LEU A 318 -6.78 20.23 3.29
C LEU A 318 -7.40 18.83 3.35
N HIS A 319 -8.72 18.72 3.16
CA HIS A 319 -9.44 17.45 3.27
C HIS A 319 -9.04 16.45 2.19
N HIS A 320 -8.71 16.92 0.99
CA HIS A 320 -8.13 16.09 -0.06
C HIS A 320 -6.83 15.43 0.38
N ASN A 321 -5.86 16.24 0.84
CA ASN A 321 -4.56 15.74 1.30
C ASN A 321 -4.71 14.81 2.51
N LEU A 322 -5.58 15.14 3.47
CA LEU A 322 -5.83 14.30 4.64
C LEU A 322 -6.45 12.95 4.25
N SER A 323 -7.39 12.94 3.31
CA SER A 323 -8.02 11.72 2.82
C SER A 323 -7.02 10.84 2.06
N GLU A 324 -6.15 11.43 1.25
CA GLU A 324 -5.08 10.70 0.58
C GLU A 324 -4.09 10.09 1.59
N GLY A 325 -3.60 10.89 2.55
CA GLY A 325 -2.70 10.44 3.61
C GLY A 325 -3.29 9.29 4.43
N TYR A 326 -4.56 9.41 4.85
CA TYR A 326 -5.28 8.36 5.57
C TYR A 326 -5.37 7.07 4.75
N GLY A 327 -5.68 7.17 3.45
CA GLY A 327 -5.71 6.03 2.53
C GLY A 327 -4.38 5.29 2.42
N PHE A 328 -3.24 6.00 2.41
CA PHE A 328 -1.92 5.37 2.44
C PHE A 328 -1.62 4.66 3.77
N VAL A 329 -2.08 5.19 4.91
CA VAL A 329 -1.96 4.49 6.20
C VAL A 329 -2.83 3.24 6.23
N LEU A 330 -4.07 3.31 5.73
CA LEU A 330 -4.93 2.14 5.60
C LEU A 330 -4.31 1.06 4.71
N ALA A 331 -3.61 1.46 3.64
CA ALA A 331 -2.97 0.53 2.70
C ALA A 331 -2.05 -0.49 3.40
N PHE A 332 -1.35 -0.08 4.47
CA PHE A 332 -0.48 -0.96 5.24
C PHE A 332 -1.22 -2.20 5.77
N GLN A 333 -2.49 -2.08 6.17
CA GLN A 333 -3.25 -3.20 6.74
C GLN A 333 -3.51 -4.33 5.73
N TYR A 334 -3.36 -4.06 4.44
CA TYR A 334 -3.59 -5.04 3.37
C TYR A 334 -2.33 -5.77 2.94
N ASN A 335 -1.13 -5.39 3.41
CA ASN A 335 0.08 -6.14 3.10
C ASN A 335 0.31 -7.24 4.15
N PRO A 336 0.24 -8.54 3.78
CA PRO A 336 0.46 -9.64 4.71
C PRO A 336 1.91 -9.71 5.22
N ASN A 337 2.86 -9.13 4.48
CA ASN A 337 4.29 -9.11 4.78
C ASN A 337 4.80 -7.70 5.12
N LYS A 338 3.92 -6.85 5.66
CA LYS A 338 4.30 -5.50 6.09
C LYS A 338 5.36 -5.51 7.19
N ILE A 339 6.26 -4.53 7.12
CA ILE A 339 7.30 -4.28 8.13
C ILE A 339 6.72 -3.45 9.27
N ILE A 340 5.83 -2.48 8.97
CA ILE A 340 5.19 -1.67 10.01
C ILE A 340 4.29 -2.53 10.90
N SER A 341 4.38 -2.33 12.21
CA SER A 341 3.57 -3.07 13.17
C SER A 341 2.11 -2.62 13.14
N ASN A 342 1.18 -3.53 13.50
CA ASN A 342 -0.24 -3.17 13.65
C ASN A 342 -0.45 -2.05 14.69
N GLY A 343 0.39 -1.99 15.73
CA GLY A 343 0.33 -0.94 16.75
C GLY A 343 0.73 0.44 16.21
N ASP A 344 1.74 0.49 15.33
CA ASP A 344 2.14 1.73 14.67
C ASP A 344 1.08 2.21 13.68
N ILE A 345 0.46 1.30 12.93
CA ILE A 345 -0.67 1.63 12.05
C ILE A 345 -1.83 2.21 12.88
N ALA A 346 -2.21 1.56 13.97
CA ALA A 346 -3.29 2.05 14.84
C ALA A 346 -2.97 3.44 15.41
N THR A 347 -1.71 3.68 15.79
CA THR A 347 -1.23 5.00 16.25
C THR A 347 -1.36 6.05 15.16
N LEU A 348 -0.91 5.74 13.93
CA LEU A 348 -1.02 6.65 12.79
C LEU A 348 -2.47 6.99 12.48
N LEU A 349 -3.37 6.00 12.39
CA LEU A 349 -4.80 6.23 12.19
C LEU A 349 -5.41 7.07 13.34
N GLY A 350 -4.94 6.85 14.57
CA GLY A 350 -5.35 7.66 15.73
C GLY A 350 -4.99 9.14 15.61
N TYR A 351 -3.89 9.50 14.95
CA TYR A 351 -3.54 10.90 14.69
C TYR A 351 -4.50 11.57 13.69
N PHE A 352 -5.00 10.83 12.69
CA PHE A 352 -6.06 11.34 11.81
C PHE A 352 -7.40 11.45 12.53
N GLY A 353 -7.71 10.48 13.39
CA GLY A 353 -9.01 10.36 14.04
C GLY A 353 -10.10 9.89 13.08
N THR A 354 -11.35 9.93 13.54
CA THR A 354 -12.53 9.51 12.76
C THR A 354 -13.28 10.67 12.12
N ASN A 355 -12.86 11.92 12.39
CA ASN A 355 -13.44 13.12 11.85
C ASN A 355 -12.33 14.14 11.58
N LEU A 356 -12.08 14.42 10.30
CA LEU A 356 -10.97 15.25 9.83
C LEU A 356 -11.16 16.73 10.18
N TYR A 357 -12.40 17.18 10.47
CA TYR A 357 -12.64 18.54 10.95
C TYR A 357 -12.07 18.79 12.35
N ASN A 358 -11.82 17.74 13.14
CA ASN A 358 -11.25 17.84 14.49
C ASN A 358 -9.73 17.69 14.51
N LEU A 359 -9.10 17.49 13.35
CA LEU A 359 -7.68 17.25 13.24
C LEU A 359 -6.89 18.51 13.62
N GLN A 360 -5.84 18.32 14.43
CA GLN A 360 -4.95 19.41 14.85
C GLN A 360 -3.62 19.34 14.10
N THR A 361 -2.98 20.49 13.87
CA THR A 361 -1.65 20.55 13.23
C THR A 361 -0.62 19.69 13.97
N ALA A 362 -0.67 19.64 15.30
CA ALA A 362 0.20 18.79 16.11
C ALA A 362 0.06 17.29 15.77
N ASN A 363 -1.13 16.83 15.39
CA ASN A 363 -1.33 15.44 14.97
C ASN A 363 -0.58 15.14 13.66
N LEU A 364 -0.49 16.11 12.75
CA LEU A 364 0.26 15.98 11.50
C LEU A 364 1.75 15.84 11.77
N ASP A 365 2.28 16.63 12.69
CA ASP A 365 3.68 16.53 13.12
C ASP A 365 4.00 15.18 13.75
N LEU A 366 3.12 14.68 14.61
CA LEU A 366 3.26 13.38 15.24
C LEU A 366 3.21 12.23 14.21
N ALA A 367 2.30 12.31 13.24
CA ALA A 367 2.20 11.32 12.18
C ALA A 367 3.44 11.31 11.25
N ILE A 368 3.94 12.49 10.87
CA ILE A 368 5.17 12.62 10.07
C ILE A 368 6.36 12.02 10.83
N ALA A 369 6.59 12.44 12.07
CA ALA A 369 7.70 11.96 12.88
C ALA A 369 7.66 10.43 13.10
N LYS A 370 6.45 9.88 13.27
CA LYS A 370 6.25 8.43 13.40
C LYS A 370 6.66 7.69 12.13
N LEU A 371 6.24 8.17 10.96
CA LEU A 371 6.61 7.57 9.66
C LEU A 371 8.11 7.69 9.39
N GLU A 372 8.73 8.82 9.73
CA GLU A 372 10.18 9.01 9.67
C GLU A 372 10.92 7.95 10.48
N SER A 373 10.52 7.78 11.75
CA SER A 373 11.13 6.81 12.65
C SER A 373 10.95 5.37 12.18
N VAL A 374 9.74 4.97 11.79
CA VAL A 374 9.44 3.58 11.40
C VAL A 374 10.18 3.18 10.12
N PHE A 375 10.22 4.07 9.12
CA PHE A 375 10.76 3.75 7.79
C PHE A 375 12.18 4.29 7.55
N SER A 376 12.80 4.90 8.56
CA SER A 376 14.09 5.60 8.43
C SER A 376 14.08 6.56 7.24
N LEU A 377 13.07 7.45 7.24
CA LEU A 377 12.88 8.48 6.22
C LEU A 377 13.35 9.83 6.74
N ASN A 378 13.77 10.70 5.83
CA ASN A 378 13.99 12.12 6.10
C ASN A 378 12.87 12.93 5.44
N ALA A 379 11.90 13.40 6.24
CA ALA A 379 10.74 14.15 5.77
C ALA A 379 11.11 15.53 5.18
N SER A 380 12.30 16.05 5.48
CA SER A 380 12.77 17.29 4.86
C SER A 380 13.06 17.11 3.37
N LEU A 381 13.37 15.89 2.92
CA LEU A 381 13.65 15.57 1.52
C LEU A 381 12.40 15.15 0.73
N ILE A 382 11.34 14.73 1.44
CA ILE A 382 10.09 14.30 0.83
C ILE A 382 9.31 15.54 0.35
N PRO A 383 8.82 15.60 -0.90
CA PRO A 383 8.14 16.79 -1.44
C PRO A 383 6.84 17.12 -0.72
#